data_AF-A0A1F8LUG0-F1
#
_entry.id   AF-A0A1F8LUG0-F1
#
_cell.length_a   1.000
_cell.length_b   1.000
_cell.length_c   1.000
_cell.angle_alpha   90.00
_cell.angle_beta   90.00
_cell.angle_gamma   90.00
#
_symmetry.space_group_name_H-M   'P 1'
#
loop_
_entity.id
_entity.type
_entity.pdbx_description
1 polymer ?
#
loop_
_entity_poly.entity_id
_entity_poly.type
_entity_poly.pdbx_seq_one_letter_code
_entity_poly.pdbx_strand_id
1 'polypeptide(L)'
;MADNIINKALEMLKKKIAPEYFQVAKLVQPGLENSKYFPWIMERLMNSDQAKLVLALPDTERDDSLGRLELSEGFVKKLNLNKQKAERYVRELYEKGFLYPTRKGPLPPRSMGQWLDTQNNTRYDEALGDEYYALIGLFSDNELGLSREERIRSRIAAGQKGLSGIIPRWKSVKDIPGILPGEDVRELIRANEDIALLHCACRKRYKDRTCGVPEELCMVMGRAALYNIDRGAGRRITRDEALEFVSKETAKYPVVHIGTRTNDPKNFRGVLCHCHFDCCEVLRTPMVIGSKYPVTEYYRKSRYRAVVDPAKCKKCRICVDKRCQFGASQMKFYPEYGEERIYIDEEKCMGCGCCVETCPAGAHTMKVVEPPESFAPVTGFEMDL
;
A
#
# COMPACT_ATOMS: atom_id res chain seq x y z
N MET A 1 -5.34 -0.75 -24.83
CA MET A 1 -4.98 0.52 -24.16
C MET A 1 -3.85 0.33 -23.16
N ALA A 2 -3.90 -0.66 -22.27
CA ALA A 2 -2.82 -0.93 -21.31
C ALA A 2 -1.47 -1.27 -21.97
N ASP A 3 -1.45 -2.12 -23.01
CA ASP A 3 -0.21 -2.42 -23.77
C ASP A 3 0.45 -1.17 -24.37
N ASN A 4 -0.37 -0.17 -24.74
CA ASN A 4 0.11 1.11 -25.23
C ASN A 4 0.78 1.93 -24.11
N ILE A 5 0.26 1.89 -22.89
CA ILE A 5 0.84 2.60 -21.73
C ILE A 5 2.18 1.99 -21.33
N ILE A 6 2.27 0.66 -21.26
CA ILE A 6 3.53 -0.04 -20.93
C ILE A 6 4.59 0.24 -22.00
N ASN A 7 4.23 0.18 -23.28
CA ASN A 7 5.16 0.53 -24.36
C ASN A 7 5.64 1.98 -24.24
N LYS A 8 4.74 2.94 -23.99
CA LYS A 8 5.12 4.34 -23.74
C LYS A 8 6.06 4.50 -22.53
N ALA A 9 5.82 3.77 -21.45
CA ALA A 9 6.71 3.77 -20.28
C ALA A 9 8.10 3.24 -20.63
N LEU A 10 8.19 2.16 -21.43
CA LEU A 10 9.47 1.61 -21.90
C LEU A 10 10.20 2.55 -22.88
N GLU A 11 9.48 3.32 -23.70
CA GLU A 11 10.08 4.34 -24.57
C GLU A 11 10.78 5.44 -23.75
N MET A 12 10.29 5.78 -22.55
CA MET A 12 10.96 6.75 -21.67
C MET A 12 12.41 6.34 -21.36
N LEU A 13 12.69 5.03 -21.26
CA LEU A 13 14.02 4.50 -20.95
C LEU A 13 15.04 4.69 -22.07
N LYS A 14 14.61 5.02 -23.30
CA LYS A 14 15.51 5.29 -24.42
C LYS A 14 16.09 6.71 -24.38
N LYS A 15 15.53 7.59 -23.54
CA LYS A 15 15.99 8.96 -23.39
C LYS A 15 17.33 8.98 -22.66
N LYS A 16 18.30 9.73 -23.20
CA LYS A 16 19.52 10.10 -22.46
C LYS A 16 19.14 11.13 -21.39
N ILE A 17 19.32 10.78 -20.13
CA ILE A 17 19.04 11.66 -18.98
C ILE A 17 20.33 12.17 -18.34
N ALA A 18 20.23 13.26 -17.59
CA ALA A 18 21.37 13.91 -16.96
C ALA A 18 21.93 13.07 -15.78
N PRO A 19 23.24 13.14 -15.47
CA PRO A 19 23.86 12.35 -14.38
C PRO A 19 23.24 12.57 -12.99
N GLU A 20 22.67 13.76 -12.74
CA GLU A 20 22.06 14.14 -11.47
C GLU A 20 20.92 13.18 -11.08
N TYR A 21 20.15 12.66 -12.03
CA TYR A 21 19.05 11.75 -11.73
C TYR A 21 19.53 10.37 -11.22
N PHE A 22 20.71 9.91 -11.66
CA PHE A 22 21.35 8.72 -11.12
C PHE A 22 21.88 8.97 -9.71
N GLN A 23 22.38 10.17 -9.44
CA GLN A 23 22.83 10.56 -8.10
C GLN A 23 21.65 10.66 -7.13
N VAL A 24 20.51 11.23 -7.57
CA VAL A 24 19.27 11.29 -6.78
C VAL A 24 18.76 9.87 -6.49
N ALA A 25 18.76 8.99 -7.49
CA ALA A 25 18.37 7.59 -7.32
C ALA A 25 19.20 6.89 -6.23
N LYS A 26 20.53 7.06 -6.27
CA LYS A 26 21.46 6.50 -5.27
C LYS A 26 21.21 7.06 -3.86
N LEU A 27 20.78 8.33 -3.75
CA LEU A 27 20.48 8.96 -2.47
C LEU A 27 19.28 8.31 -1.76
N VAL A 28 18.22 7.98 -2.51
CA VAL A 28 16.99 7.42 -1.91
C VAL A 28 17.16 5.96 -1.49
N GLN A 29 17.87 5.15 -2.29
CA GLN A 29 18.25 3.80 -1.90
C GLN A 29 19.66 3.45 -2.42
N PRO A 30 20.64 3.34 -1.52
CA PRO A 30 21.94 2.81 -1.86
C PRO A 30 21.83 1.42 -2.50
N GLY A 31 22.52 1.19 -3.62
CA GLY A 31 22.44 -0.05 -4.41
C GLY A 31 21.55 0.04 -5.65
N LEU A 32 20.76 1.12 -5.82
CA LEU A 32 19.98 1.38 -7.04
C LEU A 32 20.73 2.19 -8.10
N GLU A 33 22.04 2.42 -7.96
CA GLU A 33 22.85 3.12 -8.98
C GLU A 33 22.79 2.49 -10.38
N ASN A 34 22.53 1.18 -10.45
CA ASN A 34 22.39 0.43 -11.70
C ASN A 34 20.92 0.11 -12.04
N SER A 35 19.98 0.79 -11.39
CA SER A 35 18.55 0.65 -11.70
C SER A 35 18.28 1.03 -13.15
N LYS A 36 17.54 0.16 -13.83
CA LYS A 36 17.04 0.36 -15.20
C LYS A 36 15.88 1.36 -15.26
N TYR A 37 15.19 1.58 -14.15
CA TYR A 37 13.96 2.38 -14.13
C TYR A 37 14.07 3.65 -13.30
N PHE A 38 14.63 3.56 -12.10
CA PHE A 38 14.50 4.59 -11.08
C PHE A 38 15.07 5.96 -11.46
N PRO A 39 16.24 6.06 -12.13
CA PRO A 39 16.74 7.34 -12.65
C PRO A 39 15.77 8.04 -13.63
N TRP A 40 15.10 7.29 -14.51
CA TRP A 40 14.10 7.85 -15.45
C TRP A 40 12.80 8.24 -14.75
N ILE A 41 12.42 7.51 -13.70
CA ILE A 41 11.32 7.92 -12.83
C ILE A 41 11.66 9.26 -12.16
N MET A 42 12.89 9.44 -11.66
CA MET A 42 13.32 10.72 -11.09
C MET A 42 13.30 11.84 -12.14
N GLU A 43 13.78 11.57 -13.36
CA GLU A 43 13.75 12.56 -14.45
C GLU A 43 12.34 13.03 -14.81
N ARG A 44 11.35 12.13 -14.77
CA ARG A 44 9.96 12.50 -15.01
C ARG A 44 9.33 13.22 -13.82
N LEU A 45 9.75 12.91 -12.60
CA LEU A 45 9.24 13.49 -11.36
C LEU A 45 9.70 14.94 -11.16
N MET A 46 10.95 15.26 -11.50
CA MET A 46 11.58 16.53 -11.21
C MET A 46 12.47 17.05 -12.33
N ASN A 47 12.55 18.37 -12.48
CA ASN A 47 13.45 18.99 -13.44
C ASN A 47 14.92 19.04 -12.95
N SER A 48 15.83 19.49 -13.81
CA SER A 48 17.27 19.52 -13.50
C SER A 48 17.62 20.45 -12.32
N ASP A 49 16.98 21.62 -12.20
CA ASP A 49 17.21 22.51 -11.06
C ASP A 49 16.73 21.87 -9.75
N GLN A 50 15.57 21.19 -9.78
CA GLN A 50 15.03 20.44 -8.65
C GLN A 50 15.96 19.30 -8.24
N ALA A 51 16.51 18.55 -9.19
CA ALA A 51 17.47 17.49 -8.90
C ALA A 51 18.75 18.03 -8.24
N LYS A 52 19.30 19.15 -8.73
CA LYS A 52 20.46 19.81 -8.13
C LYS A 52 20.17 20.32 -6.72
N LEU A 53 18.99 20.90 -6.50
CA LEU A 53 18.53 21.32 -5.19
C LEU A 53 18.47 20.11 -4.23
N VAL A 54 17.85 19.01 -4.66
CA VAL A 54 17.76 17.76 -3.87
C VAL A 54 19.14 17.25 -3.48
N LEU A 55 20.09 17.21 -4.42
CA LEU A 55 21.45 16.71 -4.17
C LEU A 55 22.27 17.60 -3.23
N ALA A 56 21.91 18.88 -3.13
CA ALA A 56 22.58 19.81 -2.23
C ALA A 56 22.02 19.78 -0.80
N LEU A 57 20.85 19.18 -0.57
CA LEU A 57 20.29 19.02 0.78
C LEU A 57 21.15 18.06 1.63
N PRO A 58 21.22 18.26 2.96
CA PRO A 58 20.51 19.27 3.76
C PRO A 58 21.07 20.69 3.61
N ASP A 59 20.21 21.69 3.80
CA ASP A 59 20.61 23.08 4.00
C ASP A 59 21.31 23.24 5.36
N THR A 60 22.64 23.35 5.35
CA THR A 60 23.47 23.47 6.55
C THR A 60 23.57 24.89 7.10
N GLU A 61 23.03 25.88 6.40
CA GLU A 61 23.01 27.31 6.81
C GLU A 61 21.68 27.73 7.43
N ARG A 62 20.74 26.79 7.56
CA ARG A 62 19.44 26.98 8.19
C ARG A 62 19.54 27.24 9.69
N ASP A 63 18.67 28.11 10.19
CA ASP A 63 18.39 28.31 11.63
C ASP A 63 16.95 27.96 12.01
N ASP A 64 16.64 28.07 13.31
CA ASP A 64 15.34 27.69 13.89
C ASP A 64 14.17 28.62 13.52
N SER A 65 14.43 29.79 12.92
CA SER A 65 13.39 30.73 12.47
C SER A 65 12.68 30.27 11.19
N LEU A 66 13.33 29.43 10.39
CA LEU A 66 12.80 28.95 9.11
C LEU A 66 11.72 27.87 9.31
N GLY A 67 10.67 27.92 8.51
CA GLY A 67 9.66 26.86 8.40
C GLY A 67 10.23 25.56 7.85
N ARG A 68 9.64 24.40 8.14
CA ARG A 68 10.22 23.07 7.80
C ARG A 68 10.41 22.79 6.30
N LEU A 69 9.83 23.61 5.43
CA LEU A 69 9.96 23.55 3.98
C LEU A 69 10.66 24.79 3.39
N GLU A 70 11.14 25.70 4.24
CA GLU A 70 11.89 26.88 3.81
C GLU A 70 13.39 26.61 3.77
N LEU A 71 14.10 27.43 2.99
CA LEU A 71 15.55 27.35 2.79
C LEU A 71 16.20 28.70 3.18
N SER A 72 17.43 28.62 3.69
CA SER A 72 18.27 29.78 3.99
C SER A 72 18.69 30.51 2.72
N GLU A 73 18.89 31.83 2.81
CA GLU A 73 19.30 32.61 1.64
C GLU A 73 20.67 32.22 1.10
N GLY A 74 21.61 31.92 2.00
CA GLY A 74 22.97 31.54 1.63
C GLY A 74 23.02 30.21 0.89
N PHE A 75 22.24 29.21 1.33
CA PHE A 75 22.08 27.94 0.60
C PHE A 75 21.50 28.15 -0.79
N VAL A 76 20.42 28.93 -0.91
CA VAL A 76 19.78 29.20 -2.20
C VAL A 76 20.72 29.93 -3.16
N LYS A 77 21.51 30.90 -2.66
CA LYS A 77 22.49 31.64 -3.45
C LYS A 77 23.60 30.74 -4.00
N LYS A 78 24.07 29.75 -3.24
CA LYS A 78 25.06 28.75 -3.69
C LYS A 78 24.57 27.91 -4.87
N LEU A 79 23.26 27.72 -4.99
CA LEU A 79 22.61 27.00 -6.10
C LEU A 79 22.29 27.89 -7.30
N ASN A 80 22.66 29.19 -7.25
CA ASN A 80 22.29 30.18 -8.27
C ASN A 80 20.77 30.21 -8.55
N LEU A 81 19.98 30.02 -7.49
CA LEU A 81 18.52 30.15 -7.52
C LEU A 81 18.11 31.43 -6.78
N ASN A 82 16.91 31.94 -7.06
CA ASN A 82 16.28 32.92 -6.19
C ASN A 82 15.39 32.20 -5.16
N LYS A 83 15.18 32.83 -4.00
CA LYS A 83 14.47 32.24 -2.85
C LYS A 83 13.06 31.76 -3.20
N GLN A 84 12.27 32.61 -3.84
CA GLN A 84 10.90 32.28 -4.23
C GLN A 84 10.82 31.07 -5.18
N LYS A 85 11.73 30.97 -6.15
CA LYS A 85 11.82 29.85 -7.09
C LYS A 85 12.23 28.56 -6.36
N ALA A 86 13.22 28.63 -5.48
CA ALA A 86 13.67 27.49 -4.69
C ALA A 86 12.57 26.97 -3.75
N GLU A 87 11.87 27.86 -3.05
CA GLU A 87 10.74 27.49 -2.18
C GLU A 87 9.56 26.90 -2.97
N ARG A 88 9.28 27.41 -4.18
CA ARG A 88 8.29 26.80 -5.07
C ARG A 88 8.71 25.38 -5.49
N TYR A 89 10.00 25.16 -5.78
CA TYR A 89 10.51 23.82 -6.08
C TYR A 89 10.40 22.88 -4.88
N VAL A 90 10.73 23.35 -3.67
CA VAL A 90 10.54 22.56 -2.45
C VAL A 90 9.07 22.23 -2.26
N ARG A 91 8.16 23.21 -2.44
CA ARG A 91 6.72 23.00 -2.31
C ARG A 91 6.21 21.95 -3.32
N GLU A 92 6.63 22.03 -4.58
CA GLU A 92 6.20 21.09 -5.61
C GLU A 92 6.72 19.67 -5.33
N LEU A 93 7.99 19.52 -4.94
CA LEU A 93 8.56 18.23 -4.57
C LEU A 93 7.98 17.70 -3.26
N TYR A 94 7.65 18.59 -2.32
CA TYR A 94 6.85 18.26 -1.15
C TYR A 94 5.55 17.67 -1.61
N GLU A 95 4.69 18.39 -2.33
CA GLU A 95 3.37 17.96 -2.84
C GLU A 95 3.41 16.74 -3.79
N LYS A 96 4.53 16.46 -4.45
CA LYS A 96 4.77 15.23 -5.23
C LYS A 96 5.22 14.02 -4.38
N GLY A 97 5.54 14.24 -3.10
CA GLY A 97 5.83 13.18 -2.13
C GLY A 97 7.31 12.80 -2.08
N PHE A 98 8.15 13.66 -2.64
CA PHE A 98 9.58 13.45 -2.70
C PHE A 98 10.33 14.12 -1.54
N LEU A 99 9.97 15.35 -1.18
CA LEU A 99 10.53 16.02 0.00
C LEU A 99 9.60 15.91 1.21
N TYR A 100 10.19 15.76 2.39
CA TYR A 100 9.49 15.62 3.67
C TYR A 100 9.90 16.75 4.61
N PRO A 101 8.96 17.36 5.36
CA PRO A 101 9.26 18.38 6.34
C PRO A 101 9.91 17.74 7.57
N THR A 102 11.18 18.04 7.83
CA THR A 102 11.91 17.54 9.00
C THR A 102 12.36 18.68 9.90
N ARG A 103 12.93 18.33 11.07
CA ARG A 103 13.59 19.33 11.93
C ARG A 103 14.81 19.97 11.27
N LYS A 104 15.44 19.27 10.30
CA LYS A 104 16.61 19.76 9.54
C LYS A 104 16.20 20.42 8.21
N GLY A 105 14.94 20.80 8.07
CA GLY A 105 14.37 21.31 6.81
C GLY A 105 13.84 20.21 5.89
N PRO A 106 13.59 20.54 4.60
CA PRO A 106 13.09 19.58 3.64
C PRO A 106 14.15 18.54 3.35
N LEU A 107 13.81 17.25 3.43
CA LEU A 107 14.73 16.15 3.10
C LEU A 107 14.08 15.12 2.17
N PRO A 108 14.88 14.44 1.34
CA PRO A 108 14.40 13.30 0.54
C PRO A 108 13.83 12.17 1.40
N PRO A 109 13.14 11.20 0.78
CA PRO A 109 12.57 10.05 1.48
C PRO A 109 13.69 9.24 2.14
N ARG A 110 13.43 8.71 3.35
CA ARG A 110 14.41 7.90 4.11
C ARG A 110 14.43 6.44 3.68
N SER A 111 13.43 6.01 2.91
CA SER A 111 13.32 4.66 2.37
C SER A 111 12.47 4.66 1.10
N MET A 112 12.62 3.60 0.30
CA MET A 112 11.75 3.37 -0.84
C MET A 112 10.29 3.21 -0.47
N GLY A 113 9.99 2.59 0.67
CA GLY A 113 8.61 2.43 1.15
C GLY A 113 7.94 3.79 1.34
N GLN A 114 8.65 4.72 2.00
CA GLN A 114 8.15 6.07 2.22
C GLN A 114 7.89 6.81 0.91
N TRP A 115 8.81 6.74 -0.05
CA TRP A 115 8.63 7.36 -1.36
C TRP A 115 7.46 6.74 -2.15
N LEU A 116 7.39 5.41 -2.22
CA LEU A 116 6.34 4.69 -2.93
C LEU A 116 4.95 5.06 -2.38
N ASP A 117 4.79 5.09 -1.06
CA ASP A 117 3.49 5.33 -0.40
C ASP A 117 2.92 6.73 -0.68
N THR A 118 3.75 7.68 -1.13
CA THR A 118 3.35 9.08 -1.35
C THR A 118 3.20 9.47 -2.82
N GLN A 119 3.25 8.49 -3.72
CA GLN A 119 2.95 8.65 -5.16
C GLN A 119 1.42 8.62 -5.41
N ASN A 120 0.68 9.39 -4.63
CA ASN A 120 -0.79 9.38 -4.57
C ASN A 120 -1.47 10.71 -4.90
N ASN A 121 -0.74 11.82 -4.99
CA ASN A 121 -1.35 13.13 -5.22
C ASN A 121 -1.86 13.25 -6.66
N THR A 122 -3.18 13.34 -6.82
CA THR A 122 -3.84 13.38 -8.14
C THR A 122 -3.63 14.70 -8.89
N ARG A 123 -3.21 15.76 -8.19
CA ARG A 123 -2.89 17.07 -8.78
C ARG A 123 -1.85 16.97 -9.91
N TYR A 124 -0.98 15.98 -9.85
CA TYR A 124 0.16 15.84 -10.78
C TYR A 124 -0.06 14.79 -11.86
N ASP A 125 -1.24 14.18 -11.96
CA ASP A 125 -1.45 13.01 -12.80
C ASP A 125 -1.31 13.32 -14.27
N GLU A 126 -1.92 14.43 -14.69
CA GLU A 126 -1.84 14.90 -16.06
C GLU A 126 -0.41 15.30 -16.43
N ALA A 127 0.30 15.97 -15.51
CA ALA A 127 1.67 16.43 -15.74
C ALA A 127 2.69 15.29 -15.79
N LEU A 128 2.50 14.24 -14.97
CA LEU A 128 3.38 13.08 -14.89
C LEU A 128 3.04 12.03 -15.95
N GLY A 129 1.76 11.89 -16.30
CA GLY A 129 1.26 10.91 -17.27
C GLY A 129 1.11 9.50 -16.69
N ASP A 130 0.26 8.69 -17.31
CA ASP A 130 0.06 7.29 -16.90
C ASP A 130 1.32 6.44 -17.12
N GLU A 131 2.16 6.78 -18.10
CA GLU A 131 3.44 6.13 -18.37
C GLU A 131 4.43 6.26 -17.20
N TYR A 132 4.37 7.37 -16.45
CA TYR A 132 5.18 7.55 -15.24
C TYR A 132 4.80 6.51 -14.16
N TYR A 133 3.51 6.37 -13.88
CA TYR A 133 3.04 5.42 -12.87
C TYR A 133 3.24 3.97 -13.31
N ALA A 134 3.08 3.68 -14.60
CA ALA A 134 3.41 2.38 -15.17
C ALA A 134 4.91 2.06 -15.04
N LEU A 135 5.79 3.06 -15.22
CA LEU A 135 7.23 2.88 -15.01
C LEU A 135 7.57 2.57 -13.55
N ILE A 136 6.87 3.18 -12.58
CA ILE A 136 6.98 2.81 -11.16
C ILE A 136 6.50 1.37 -10.94
N GLY A 137 5.40 0.94 -11.60
CA GLY A 137 4.93 -0.44 -11.53
C GLY A 137 5.96 -1.45 -12.04
N LEU A 138 6.59 -1.15 -13.18
CA LEU A 138 7.69 -1.97 -13.73
C LEU A 138 8.89 -2.01 -12.78
N PHE A 139 9.27 -0.88 -12.21
CA PHE A 139 10.33 -0.80 -11.21
C PHE A 139 10.02 -1.64 -9.96
N SER A 140 8.81 -1.51 -9.41
CA SER A 140 8.33 -2.28 -8.27
C SER A 140 8.36 -3.79 -8.55
N ASP A 141 7.91 -4.20 -9.73
CA ASP A 141 7.80 -5.62 -10.08
C ASP A 141 9.18 -6.25 -10.40
N ASN A 142 10.06 -5.51 -11.10
CA ASN A 142 11.30 -6.07 -11.64
C ASN A 142 12.54 -5.85 -10.75
N GLU A 143 12.59 -4.77 -9.97
CA GLU A 143 13.78 -4.43 -9.16
C GLU A 143 13.52 -4.55 -7.67
N LEU A 144 12.33 -4.14 -7.21
CA LEU A 144 12.01 -4.22 -5.79
C LEU A 144 11.57 -5.63 -5.35
N GLY A 145 11.08 -6.47 -6.26
CA GLY A 145 10.70 -7.86 -5.97
C GLY A 145 11.79 -8.65 -5.25
N LEU A 146 13.04 -8.56 -5.72
CA LEU A 146 14.19 -9.23 -5.09
C LEU A 146 14.50 -8.68 -3.70
N SER A 147 14.48 -7.34 -3.54
CA SER A 147 14.70 -6.71 -2.23
C SER A 147 13.61 -7.08 -1.21
N ARG A 148 12.37 -7.29 -1.66
CA ARG A 148 11.29 -7.81 -0.82
C ARG A 148 11.57 -9.24 -0.39
N GLU A 149 11.94 -10.13 -1.31
CA GLU A 149 12.24 -11.51 -0.95
C GLU A 149 13.40 -11.59 0.04
N GLU A 150 14.42 -10.75 -0.12
CA GLU A 150 15.51 -10.64 0.84
C GLU A 150 15.02 -10.14 2.20
N ARG A 151 14.13 -9.14 2.23
CA ARG A 151 13.51 -8.69 3.47
C ARG A 151 12.69 -9.82 4.12
N ILE A 152 11.90 -10.57 3.35
CA ILE A 152 11.14 -11.71 3.85
C ILE A 152 12.08 -12.78 4.42
N ARG A 153 13.15 -13.12 3.69
CA ARG A 153 14.20 -14.05 4.13
C ARG A 153 14.81 -13.63 5.46
N SER A 154 15.22 -12.37 5.60
CA SER A 154 15.80 -11.84 6.83
C SER A 154 14.81 -11.85 7.99
N ARG A 155 13.52 -11.59 7.73
CA ARG A 155 12.47 -11.68 8.76
C ARG A 155 12.26 -13.11 9.23
N ILE A 156 12.18 -14.07 8.31
CA ILE A 156 12.10 -15.50 8.63
C ILE A 156 13.29 -15.92 9.49
N ALA A 157 14.51 -15.54 9.10
CA ALA A 157 15.73 -15.83 9.86
C ALA A 157 15.72 -15.21 11.27
N ALA A 158 15.07 -14.05 11.45
CA ALA A 158 14.86 -13.41 12.74
C ALA A 158 13.63 -13.93 13.52
N GLY A 159 12.96 -14.99 13.06
CA GLY A 159 11.75 -15.53 13.69
C GLY A 159 10.52 -14.62 13.58
N GLN A 160 10.56 -13.60 12.72
CA GLN A 160 9.48 -12.66 12.49
C GLN A 160 8.54 -13.17 11.40
N LYS A 161 7.23 -12.94 11.55
CA LYS A 161 6.20 -13.39 10.60
C LYS A 161 5.52 -12.21 9.94
N GLY A 162 5.49 -12.20 8.60
CA GLY A 162 4.76 -11.20 7.81
C GLY A 162 5.25 -9.76 7.97
N LEU A 163 4.79 -8.91 7.07
CA LEU A 163 4.96 -7.45 7.11
C LEU A 163 3.77 -6.77 7.80
N SER A 164 2.57 -7.32 7.63
CA SER A 164 1.32 -6.86 8.27
C SER A 164 0.34 -8.03 8.39
N GLY A 165 -0.89 -7.78 8.84
CA GLY A 165 -1.91 -8.81 9.01
C GLY A 165 -3.18 -8.55 8.21
N ILE A 166 -3.85 -9.63 7.82
CA ILE A 166 -5.23 -9.59 7.32
C ILE A 166 -6.16 -9.29 8.49
N ILE A 167 -6.97 -8.25 8.33
CA ILE A 167 -8.05 -7.89 9.25
C ILE A 167 -9.35 -8.46 8.63
N PRO A 168 -10.12 -9.30 9.35
CA PRO A 168 -11.36 -9.85 8.82
C PRO A 168 -12.38 -8.73 8.58
N ARG A 169 -13.25 -8.91 7.57
CA ARG A 169 -14.42 -8.05 7.42
C ARG A 169 -15.31 -8.19 8.65
N TRP A 170 -15.61 -7.08 9.34
CA TRP A 170 -16.37 -7.11 10.59
C TRP A 170 -17.65 -7.96 10.48
N LYS A 171 -18.46 -7.77 9.43
CA LYS A 171 -19.72 -8.52 9.25
C LYS A 171 -19.53 -10.04 9.18
N SER A 172 -18.35 -10.52 8.80
CA SER A 172 -18.04 -11.96 8.73
C SER A 172 -17.71 -12.58 10.09
N VAL A 173 -17.34 -11.77 11.07
CA VAL A 173 -16.93 -12.21 12.41
C VAL A 173 -17.86 -11.69 13.51
N LYS A 174 -18.84 -10.85 13.20
CA LYS A 174 -19.68 -10.12 14.18
C LYS A 174 -20.33 -10.96 15.29
N ASP A 175 -20.61 -12.23 15.00
CA ASP A 175 -21.30 -13.16 15.91
C ASP A 175 -20.31 -14.07 16.66
N ILE A 176 -19.00 -13.90 16.45
CA ILE A 176 -17.95 -14.66 17.15
C ILE A 176 -17.61 -13.94 18.46
N PRO A 177 -17.68 -14.62 19.62
CA PRO A 177 -17.26 -14.02 20.89
C PRO A 177 -15.73 -13.86 20.94
N GLY A 178 -15.24 -12.84 21.65
CA GLY A 178 -13.81 -12.67 21.90
C GLY A 178 -12.99 -12.19 20.69
N ILE A 179 -13.60 -11.36 19.82
CA ILE A 179 -12.87 -10.65 18.77
C ILE A 179 -11.93 -9.66 19.45
N LEU A 180 -10.65 -9.68 19.07
CA LEU A 180 -9.68 -8.77 19.64
C LEU A 180 -9.88 -7.36 19.07
N PRO A 181 -9.64 -6.28 19.85
CA PRO A 181 -9.77 -4.92 19.34
C PRO A 181 -8.93 -4.65 18.08
N GLY A 182 -7.74 -5.26 17.97
CA GLY A 182 -6.88 -5.16 16.79
C GLY A 182 -7.36 -5.92 15.56
N GLU A 183 -8.35 -6.80 15.71
CA GLU A 183 -8.98 -7.56 14.63
C GLU A 183 -10.30 -6.93 14.17
N ASP A 184 -10.84 -5.99 14.95
CA ASP A 184 -12.06 -5.26 14.60
C ASP A 184 -11.71 -3.94 13.92
N VAL A 185 -11.89 -3.89 12.61
CA VAL A 185 -11.68 -2.68 11.81
C VAL A 185 -12.43 -1.45 12.34
N ARG A 186 -13.56 -1.64 13.03
CA ARG A 186 -14.34 -0.53 13.61
C ARG A 186 -13.64 0.06 14.83
N GLU A 187 -13.05 -0.77 15.67
CA GLU A 187 -12.29 -0.32 16.84
C GLU A 187 -11.01 0.41 16.41
N LEU A 188 -10.33 -0.10 15.37
CA LEU A 188 -9.20 0.58 14.75
C LEU A 188 -9.56 1.98 14.23
N ILE A 189 -10.70 2.10 13.54
CA ILE A 189 -11.21 3.38 13.03
C ILE A 189 -11.60 4.31 14.19
N ARG A 190 -12.35 3.82 15.18
CA ARG A 190 -12.83 4.63 16.32
C ARG A 190 -11.70 5.17 17.18
N ALA A 191 -10.60 4.42 17.29
CA ALA A 191 -9.43 4.83 18.06
C ALA A 191 -8.60 5.94 17.40
N ASN A 192 -8.87 6.29 16.13
CA ASN A 192 -8.14 7.30 15.38
C ASN A 192 -8.99 8.56 15.13
N GLU A 193 -8.40 9.74 15.31
CA GLU A 193 -9.07 11.04 15.07
C GLU A 193 -8.75 11.60 13.69
N ASP A 194 -7.46 11.52 13.32
CA ASP A 194 -6.98 11.95 12.03
C ASP A 194 -7.09 10.81 11.03
N ILE A 195 -8.10 10.87 10.17
CA ILE A 195 -8.34 9.88 9.11
C ILE A 195 -8.40 10.63 7.78
N ALA A 196 -7.68 10.12 6.78
CA ALA A 196 -7.75 10.63 5.42
C ALA A 196 -8.03 9.49 4.44
N LEU A 197 -8.88 9.78 3.45
CA LEU A 197 -9.07 8.94 2.28
C LEU A 197 -8.23 9.48 1.12
N LEU A 198 -7.51 8.57 0.47
CA LEU A 198 -6.53 8.87 -0.57
C LEU A 198 -6.80 8.02 -1.83
N HIS A 199 -6.29 8.50 -2.96
CA HIS A 199 -5.99 7.64 -4.10
C HIS A 199 -4.84 6.70 -3.75
N CYS A 200 -4.98 5.40 -4.01
CA CYS A 200 -3.98 4.41 -3.64
C CYS A 200 -2.76 4.45 -4.57
N ALA A 201 -1.59 4.86 -4.05
CA ALA A 201 -0.34 4.92 -4.81
C ALA A 201 0.03 3.58 -5.48
N CYS A 202 -0.23 2.46 -4.81
CA CYS A 202 0.05 1.12 -5.36
C CYS A 202 -0.87 0.83 -6.57
N ARG A 203 -2.18 1.06 -6.41
CA ARG A 203 -3.17 0.73 -7.44
C ARG A 203 -2.98 1.55 -8.71
N LYS A 204 -2.58 2.80 -8.55
CA LYS A 204 -2.34 3.74 -9.64
C LYS A 204 -1.27 3.28 -10.63
N ARG A 205 -0.30 2.48 -10.18
CA ARG A 205 0.80 1.96 -11.02
C ARG A 205 0.35 0.95 -12.06
N TYR A 206 -0.76 0.25 -11.79
CA TYR A 206 -1.23 -0.87 -12.59
C TYR A 206 -2.52 -0.48 -13.32
N LYS A 207 -2.37 0.04 -14.54
CA LYS A 207 -3.47 0.49 -15.41
C LYS A 207 -4.12 -0.67 -16.19
N ASP A 208 -3.48 -1.83 -16.21
CA ASP A 208 -3.93 -3.10 -16.80
C ASP A 208 -4.76 -3.95 -15.84
N ARG A 209 -4.93 -3.53 -14.58
CA ARG A 209 -5.70 -4.24 -13.55
C ARG A 209 -7.13 -4.57 -14.02
N THR A 210 -7.61 -5.76 -13.65
CA THR A 210 -8.95 -6.26 -14.03
C THR A 210 -9.91 -6.33 -12.84
N CYS A 211 -9.43 -6.05 -11.62
CA CYS A 211 -10.23 -6.15 -10.41
C CYS A 211 -11.40 -5.16 -10.29
N GLY A 212 -11.45 -4.13 -11.12
CA GLY A 212 -12.51 -3.11 -11.13
C GLY A 212 -12.55 -2.21 -9.89
N VAL A 213 -11.55 -2.32 -9.01
CA VAL A 213 -11.50 -1.54 -7.76
C VAL A 213 -11.10 -0.09 -8.05
N PRO A 214 -11.80 0.92 -7.50
CA PRO A 214 -11.49 2.34 -7.74
C PRO A 214 -10.16 2.76 -7.09
N GLU A 215 -9.57 3.87 -7.56
CA GLU A 215 -8.29 4.35 -7.02
C GLU A 215 -8.44 5.01 -5.64
N GLU A 216 -9.49 5.80 -5.42
CA GLU A 216 -9.81 6.40 -4.12
C GLU A 216 -10.37 5.31 -3.17
N LEU A 217 -9.46 4.65 -2.47
CA LEU A 217 -9.80 3.54 -1.56
C LEU A 217 -8.79 3.36 -0.43
N CYS A 218 -7.70 4.12 -0.41
CA CYS A 218 -6.65 3.97 0.59
C CYS A 218 -6.99 4.82 1.81
N MET A 219 -7.09 4.20 2.98
CA MET A 219 -7.36 4.91 4.23
C MET A 219 -6.08 5.01 5.05
N VAL A 220 -5.70 6.20 5.45
CA VAL A 220 -4.56 6.43 6.33
C VAL A 220 -5.00 7.12 7.61
N MET A 221 -4.25 6.88 8.69
CA MET A 221 -4.59 7.33 10.03
C MET A 221 -3.39 7.99 10.74
N GLY A 222 -3.69 8.91 11.66
CA GLY A 222 -2.70 9.60 12.48
C GLY A 222 -1.82 10.57 11.69
N ARG A 223 -0.52 10.62 11.99
CA ARG A 223 0.43 11.54 11.33
C ARG A 223 0.47 11.37 9.81
N ALA A 224 0.31 10.14 9.31
CA ALA A 224 0.24 9.86 7.89
C ALA A 224 -0.98 10.52 7.22
N ALA A 225 -2.13 10.58 7.92
CA ALA A 225 -3.31 11.28 7.44
C ALA A 225 -3.06 12.79 7.37
N LEU A 226 -2.53 13.38 8.45
CA LEU A 226 -2.19 14.81 8.50
C LEU A 226 -1.22 15.21 7.39
N TYR A 227 -0.16 14.43 7.19
CA TYR A 227 0.81 14.65 6.12
C TYR A 227 0.15 14.62 4.74
N ASN A 228 -0.73 13.64 4.49
CA ASN A 228 -1.41 13.53 3.19
C ASN A 228 -2.45 14.62 2.94
N ILE A 229 -3.12 15.12 3.99
CA ILE A 229 -4.03 16.26 3.90
C ILE A 229 -3.22 17.54 3.59
N ASP A 230 -2.15 17.81 4.35
CA ASP A 230 -1.34 19.03 4.23
C ASP A 230 -0.70 19.17 2.84
N ARG A 231 -0.22 18.05 2.27
CA ARG A 231 0.35 18.01 0.92
C ARG A 231 -0.67 18.00 -0.22
N GLY A 232 -1.97 18.03 0.09
CA GLY A 232 -3.07 18.01 -0.89
C GLY A 232 -3.32 16.66 -1.57
N ALA A 233 -2.85 15.54 -1.01
CA ALA A 233 -2.97 14.21 -1.60
C ALA A 233 -4.14 13.38 -1.03
N GLY A 234 -4.91 13.95 -0.11
CA GLY A 234 -5.98 13.25 0.60
C GLY A 234 -7.02 14.20 1.18
N ARG A 235 -8.24 13.69 1.36
CA ARG A 235 -9.32 14.40 2.05
C ARG A 235 -9.53 13.83 3.44
N ARG A 236 -9.73 14.72 4.42
CA ARG A 236 -10.13 14.31 5.77
C ARG A 236 -11.51 13.66 5.73
N ILE A 237 -11.69 12.60 6.50
CA ILE A 237 -12.98 11.97 6.74
C ILE A 237 -13.20 11.77 8.23
N THR A 238 -14.45 11.80 8.66
CA THR A 238 -14.87 11.47 10.01
C THR A 238 -14.81 9.96 10.26
N ARG A 239 -14.87 9.56 11.54
CA ARG A 239 -14.95 8.14 11.93
C ARG A 239 -16.19 7.48 11.33
N ASP A 240 -17.32 8.17 11.31
CA ASP A 240 -18.58 7.62 10.79
C ASP A 240 -18.52 7.42 9.27
N GLU A 241 -17.99 8.40 8.54
CA GLU A 241 -17.72 8.25 7.10
C GLU A 241 -16.74 7.10 6.81
N ALA A 242 -15.70 6.93 7.64
CA ALA A 242 -14.76 5.81 7.50
C ALA A 242 -15.44 4.46 7.74
N LEU A 243 -16.26 4.33 8.78
CA LEU A 243 -17.03 3.11 9.08
C LEU A 243 -18.02 2.79 7.94
N GLU A 244 -18.71 3.80 7.43
CA GLU A 244 -19.61 3.65 6.29
C GLU A 244 -18.85 3.22 5.04
N PHE A 245 -17.74 3.88 4.73
CA PHE A 245 -16.88 3.56 3.60
C PHE A 245 -16.41 2.11 3.64
N VAL A 246 -15.89 1.64 4.77
CA VAL A 246 -15.46 0.25 4.93
C VAL A 246 -16.64 -0.72 4.78
N SER A 247 -17.79 -0.42 5.39
CA SER A 247 -18.93 -1.33 5.41
C SER A 247 -19.76 -1.39 4.13
N LYS A 248 -19.69 -0.35 3.28
CA LYS A 248 -20.47 -0.23 2.04
C LYS A 248 -19.57 -0.21 0.80
N GLU A 249 -18.67 0.76 0.70
CA GLU A 249 -17.88 0.97 -0.51
C GLU A 249 -16.88 -0.16 -0.74
N THR A 250 -16.12 -0.54 0.28
CA THR A 250 -15.13 -1.62 0.13
C THR A 250 -15.78 -3.00 -0.03
N ALA A 251 -17.03 -3.17 0.42
CA ALA A 251 -17.80 -4.43 0.29
C ALA A 251 -18.23 -4.71 -1.16
N LYS A 252 -18.34 -3.69 -2.00
CA LYS A 252 -18.65 -3.84 -3.44
C LYS A 252 -17.54 -4.63 -4.17
N TYR A 253 -16.32 -4.58 -3.66
CA TYR A 253 -15.12 -5.08 -4.33
C TYR A 253 -14.50 -6.28 -3.61
N PRO A 254 -13.71 -7.12 -4.31
CA PRO A 254 -13.03 -8.26 -3.71
C PRO A 254 -11.85 -7.89 -2.80
N VAL A 255 -11.77 -6.68 -2.26
CA VAL A 255 -10.61 -6.22 -1.47
C VAL A 255 -10.50 -6.90 -0.11
N VAL A 256 -9.27 -7.08 0.35
CA VAL A 256 -8.96 -7.54 1.72
C VAL A 256 -8.44 -6.39 2.57
N HIS A 257 -8.85 -6.34 3.83
CA HIS A 257 -8.32 -5.38 4.79
C HIS A 257 -6.96 -5.84 5.28
N ILE A 258 -5.97 -4.96 5.19
CA ILE A 258 -4.60 -5.21 5.64
C ILE A 258 -4.17 -4.06 6.52
N GLY A 259 -3.53 -4.36 7.64
CA GLY A 259 -2.98 -3.34 8.52
C GLY A 259 -1.99 -3.91 9.53
N THR A 260 -1.29 -3.02 10.23
CA THR A 260 -0.39 -3.39 11.31
C THR A 260 -1.16 -4.08 12.43
N ARG A 261 -0.65 -5.23 12.92
CA ARG A 261 -1.25 -5.88 14.09
C ARG A 261 -0.89 -5.11 15.34
N THR A 262 -1.90 -4.81 16.14
CA THR A 262 -1.74 -4.15 17.43
C THR A 262 -2.77 -4.69 18.41
N ASN A 263 -2.36 -4.89 19.67
CA ASN A 263 -3.30 -5.23 20.74
C ASN A 263 -4.08 -3.99 21.23
N ASP A 264 -3.52 -2.80 21.04
CA ASP A 264 -4.16 -1.53 21.36
C ASP A 264 -4.50 -0.78 20.06
N PRO A 265 -5.80 -0.60 19.73
CA PRO A 265 -6.24 0.16 18.57
C PRO A 265 -5.65 1.58 18.47
N LYS A 266 -5.30 2.23 19.58
CA LYS A 266 -4.66 3.56 19.59
C LYS A 266 -3.24 3.56 18.99
N ASN A 267 -2.62 2.38 18.94
CA ASN A 267 -1.32 2.17 18.29
C ASN A 267 -1.46 1.79 16.81
N PHE A 268 -2.67 1.66 16.28
CA PHE A 268 -2.89 1.51 14.85
C PHE A 268 -2.61 2.83 14.15
N ARG A 269 -1.37 2.97 13.68
CA ARG A 269 -0.86 4.15 12.96
C ARG A 269 -0.39 3.73 11.57
N GLY A 270 -0.69 4.53 10.56
CA GLY A 270 -0.30 4.25 9.18
C GLY A 270 -1.50 3.97 8.28
N VAL A 271 -1.44 2.91 7.48
CA VAL A 271 -2.43 2.61 6.45
C VAL A 271 -3.37 1.47 6.85
N LEU A 272 -4.67 1.69 6.70
CA LEU A 272 -5.67 0.63 6.55
C LEU A 272 -5.85 0.37 5.05
N CYS A 273 -5.19 -0.69 4.59
CA CYS A 273 -5.16 -1.06 3.20
C CYS A 273 -6.43 -1.83 2.81
N HIS A 274 -6.91 -1.56 1.60
CA HIS A 274 -8.02 -2.25 0.96
C HIS A 274 -7.55 -2.85 -0.38
N CYS A 275 -6.78 -3.93 -0.27
CA CYS A 275 -5.93 -4.42 -1.34
C CYS A 275 -6.58 -5.49 -2.21
N HIS A 276 -6.18 -5.51 -3.49
CA HIS A 276 -6.39 -6.62 -4.40
C HIS A 276 -5.04 -7.12 -4.93
N PHE A 277 -4.89 -8.43 -5.14
CA PHE A 277 -3.60 -9.05 -5.43
C PHE A 277 -2.97 -8.55 -6.75
N ASP A 278 -3.80 -8.12 -7.71
CA ASP A 278 -3.36 -7.59 -9.00
C ASP A 278 -2.82 -6.15 -8.93
N CYS A 279 -2.97 -5.43 -7.81
CA CYS A 279 -2.60 -4.01 -7.75
C CYS A 279 -1.92 -3.60 -6.44
N CYS A 280 -1.80 -4.54 -5.50
CA CYS A 280 -1.14 -4.31 -4.23
C CYS A 280 0.37 -4.54 -4.39
N GLU A 281 1.15 -3.53 -4.03
CA GLU A 281 2.60 -3.54 -4.03
C GLU A 281 3.18 -4.82 -3.40
N VAL A 282 2.61 -5.30 -2.28
CA VAL A 282 3.08 -6.50 -1.58
C VAL A 282 2.52 -7.80 -2.14
N LEU A 283 1.22 -7.87 -2.43
CA LEU A 283 0.61 -9.13 -2.87
C LEU A 283 1.04 -9.53 -4.28
N ARG A 284 1.37 -8.58 -5.16
CA ARG A 284 1.78 -8.90 -6.54
C ARG A 284 3.00 -9.80 -6.59
N THR A 285 3.97 -9.67 -5.69
CA THR A 285 5.16 -10.52 -5.66
C THR A 285 4.81 -12.01 -5.53
N PRO A 286 4.15 -12.50 -4.47
CA PRO A 286 3.77 -13.90 -4.37
C PRO A 286 2.60 -14.32 -5.28
N MET A 287 1.74 -13.40 -5.72
CA MET A 287 0.48 -13.76 -6.40
C MET A 287 0.49 -13.57 -7.92
N VAL A 288 1.38 -12.74 -8.47
CA VAL A 288 1.39 -12.36 -9.90
C VAL A 288 2.78 -12.58 -10.51
N ILE A 289 3.82 -12.08 -9.87
CA ILE A 289 5.19 -12.09 -10.41
C ILE A 289 5.84 -13.46 -10.21
N GLY A 290 5.55 -14.09 -9.08
CA GLY A 290 6.19 -15.33 -8.64
C GLY A 290 7.15 -15.05 -7.49
N SER A 291 7.08 -15.89 -6.46
CA SER A 291 7.95 -15.80 -5.29
C SER A 291 8.36 -17.18 -4.80
N LYS A 292 9.55 -17.26 -4.19
CA LYS A 292 10.02 -18.44 -3.44
C LYS A 292 9.27 -18.65 -2.13
N TYR A 293 8.60 -17.62 -1.63
CA TYR A 293 7.88 -17.66 -0.36
C TYR A 293 6.37 -17.61 -0.60
N PRO A 294 5.58 -18.39 0.16
CA PRO A 294 4.14 -18.32 0.06
C PRO A 294 3.63 -16.95 0.57
N VAL A 295 2.44 -16.54 0.13
CA VAL A 295 1.80 -15.27 0.55
C VAL A 295 1.70 -15.12 2.07
N THR A 296 1.70 -16.22 2.81
CA THR A 296 1.66 -16.26 4.28
C THR A 296 2.93 -15.71 4.94
N GLU A 297 4.06 -15.69 4.24
CA GLU A 297 5.30 -15.05 4.71
C GLU A 297 5.28 -13.54 4.49
N TYR A 298 4.48 -13.06 3.55
CA TYR A 298 4.29 -11.62 3.28
C TYR A 298 3.25 -11.00 4.20
N TYR A 299 2.11 -11.66 4.37
CA TYR A 299 1.04 -11.21 5.25
C TYR A 299 0.54 -12.33 6.16
N ARG A 300 0.32 -11.98 7.43
CA ARG A 300 -0.20 -12.92 8.41
C ARG A 300 -1.70 -13.13 8.22
N LYS A 301 -2.13 -14.40 8.16
CA LYS A 301 -3.54 -14.80 8.15
C LYS A 301 -4.27 -14.30 9.39
N SER A 302 -5.53 -13.89 9.30
CA SER A 302 -6.31 -13.61 10.51
C SER A 302 -6.47 -14.87 11.38
N ARG A 303 -6.93 -14.76 12.63
CA ARG A 303 -7.21 -15.94 13.48
C ARG A 303 -8.40 -16.79 13.03
N TYR A 304 -9.06 -16.40 11.94
CA TYR A 304 -10.33 -16.96 11.50
C TYR A 304 -10.18 -17.68 10.16
N ARG A 305 -10.98 -18.72 9.93
CA ARG A 305 -11.09 -19.41 8.63
C ARG A 305 -12.53 -19.50 8.21
N ALA A 306 -12.78 -19.31 6.91
CA ALA A 306 -14.11 -19.48 6.36
C ALA A 306 -14.49 -20.95 6.36
N VAL A 307 -15.75 -21.23 6.69
CA VAL A 307 -16.39 -22.54 6.58
C VAL A 307 -17.57 -22.37 5.63
N VAL A 308 -17.93 -23.45 4.94
CA VAL A 308 -19.11 -23.49 4.07
C VAL A 308 -20.00 -24.64 4.49
N ASP A 309 -21.29 -24.38 4.63
CA ASP A 309 -22.34 -25.38 4.76
C ASP A 309 -22.73 -25.84 3.36
N PRO A 310 -22.36 -27.07 2.94
CA PRO A 310 -22.65 -27.55 1.60
C PRO A 310 -24.15 -27.69 1.34
N ALA A 311 -24.97 -27.95 2.36
CA ALA A 311 -26.42 -28.11 2.21
C ALA A 311 -27.10 -26.78 1.84
N LYS A 312 -26.64 -25.67 2.42
CA LYS A 312 -27.13 -24.31 2.10
C LYS A 312 -26.57 -23.76 0.79
N CYS A 313 -25.45 -24.30 0.32
CA CYS A 313 -24.76 -23.77 -0.85
C CYS A 313 -25.59 -23.94 -2.14
N LYS A 314 -25.85 -22.83 -2.84
CA LYS A 314 -26.55 -22.82 -4.14
C LYS A 314 -25.60 -22.89 -5.35
N LYS A 315 -24.32 -23.18 -5.13
CA LYS A 315 -23.29 -23.34 -6.20
C LYS A 315 -23.18 -22.15 -7.17
N CYS A 316 -23.48 -20.92 -6.71
CA CYS A 316 -23.42 -19.72 -7.55
C CYS A 316 -22.00 -19.24 -7.90
N ARG A 317 -20.97 -19.86 -7.32
CA ARG A 317 -19.53 -19.61 -7.55
C ARG A 317 -19.01 -18.19 -7.27
N ILE A 318 -19.83 -17.24 -6.80
CA ILE A 318 -19.40 -15.87 -6.48
C ILE A 318 -18.19 -15.84 -5.54
N CYS A 319 -18.14 -16.71 -4.53
CA CYS A 319 -17.03 -16.81 -3.60
C CYS A 319 -15.71 -17.29 -4.26
N VAL A 320 -15.81 -18.18 -5.25
CA VAL A 320 -14.68 -18.73 -6.02
C VAL A 320 -14.20 -17.71 -7.04
N ASP A 321 -15.09 -17.28 -7.94
CA ASP A 321 -14.72 -16.57 -9.15
C ASP A 321 -14.53 -15.06 -8.94
N LYS A 322 -15.20 -14.48 -7.92
CA LYS A 322 -15.29 -13.03 -7.76
C LYS A 322 -14.79 -12.47 -6.43
N ARG A 323 -14.48 -13.31 -5.43
CA ARG A 323 -14.18 -12.82 -4.06
C ARG A 323 -12.91 -13.38 -3.44
N CYS A 324 -12.59 -14.66 -3.63
CA CYS A 324 -11.39 -15.24 -3.05
C CYS A 324 -10.16 -14.87 -3.87
N GLN A 325 -9.28 -14.02 -3.32
CA GLN A 325 -8.02 -13.65 -3.95
C GLN A 325 -6.92 -14.72 -3.82
N PHE A 326 -7.09 -15.71 -2.95
CA PHE A 326 -6.02 -16.63 -2.54
C PHE A 326 -6.24 -18.07 -3.02
N GLY A 327 -7.23 -18.29 -3.91
CA GLY A 327 -7.57 -19.64 -4.39
C GLY A 327 -8.06 -20.59 -3.28
N ALA A 328 -8.52 -20.06 -2.15
CA ALA A 328 -9.01 -20.85 -1.01
C ALA A 328 -10.43 -21.36 -1.22
N SER A 329 -11.29 -20.61 -1.92
CA SER A 329 -12.63 -21.08 -2.29
C SER A 329 -12.52 -21.87 -3.59
N GLN A 330 -12.93 -23.13 -3.59
CA GLN A 330 -12.80 -24.05 -4.73
C GLN A 330 -14.11 -24.85 -4.93
N MET A 331 -14.25 -25.49 -6.09
CA MET A 331 -15.27 -26.53 -6.29
C MET A 331 -14.70 -27.88 -5.86
N LYS A 332 -15.52 -28.72 -5.22
CA LYS A 332 -15.19 -30.09 -4.84
C LYS A 332 -16.42 -30.97 -5.04
N PHE A 333 -16.24 -32.18 -5.56
CA PHE A 333 -17.32 -33.17 -5.62
C PHE A 333 -17.68 -33.69 -4.24
N TYR A 334 -18.98 -33.66 -3.90
CA TYR A 334 -19.51 -34.21 -2.65
C TYR A 334 -20.40 -35.42 -2.97
N PRO A 335 -19.94 -36.66 -2.69
CA PRO A 335 -20.70 -37.88 -2.99
C PRO A 335 -22.10 -37.89 -2.37
N GLU A 336 -22.27 -37.32 -1.18
CA GLU A 336 -23.55 -37.27 -0.48
C GLU A 336 -24.60 -36.39 -1.19
N TYR A 337 -24.17 -35.50 -2.07
CA TYR A 337 -25.05 -34.69 -2.92
C TYR A 337 -25.01 -35.11 -4.40
N GLY A 338 -24.12 -36.03 -4.78
CA GLY A 338 -23.93 -36.46 -6.16
C GLY A 338 -23.43 -35.38 -7.11
N GLU A 339 -22.82 -34.29 -6.61
CA GLU A 339 -22.42 -33.14 -7.43
C GLU A 339 -21.30 -32.29 -6.81
N GLU A 340 -20.72 -31.37 -7.61
CA GLU A 340 -19.76 -30.39 -7.11
C GLU A 340 -20.42 -29.27 -6.31
N ARG A 341 -19.83 -28.96 -5.15
CA ARG A 341 -20.20 -27.81 -4.32
C ARG A 341 -18.96 -27.04 -3.88
N ILE A 342 -19.20 -25.88 -3.29
CA ILE A 342 -18.12 -25.04 -2.75
C ILE A 342 -17.46 -25.73 -1.57
N TYR A 343 -16.13 -25.71 -1.58
CA TYR A 343 -15.24 -26.13 -0.50
C TYR A 343 -14.26 -24.99 -0.18
N ILE A 344 -13.84 -24.88 1.08
CA ILE A 344 -12.79 -23.94 1.50
C ILE A 344 -11.53 -24.73 1.86
N ASP A 345 -10.46 -24.48 1.12
CA ASP A 345 -9.10 -24.87 1.44
C ASP A 345 -8.59 -24.00 2.60
N GLU A 346 -8.51 -24.59 3.79
CA GLU A 346 -8.12 -23.92 5.03
C GLU A 346 -6.65 -23.47 5.02
N GLU A 347 -5.78 -24.17 4.30
CA GLU A 347 -4.36 -23.84 4.18
C GLU A 347 -4.16 -22.59 3.33
N LYS A 348 -4.97 -22.40 2.29
CA LYS A 348 -4.94 -21.18 1.46
C LYS A 348 -5.77 -20.03 2.03
N CYS A 349 -6.73 -20.32 2.91
CA CYS A 349 -7.61 -19.30 3.46
C CYS A 349 -6.84 -18.32 4.36
N MET A 350 -6.79 -17.05 3.96
CA MET A 350 -6.14 -15.98 4.72
C MET A 350 -7.05 -15.35 5.78
N GLY A 351 -8.31 -15.77 5.85
CA GLY A 351 -9.26 -15.34 6.88
C GLY A 351 -9.85 -13.92 6.70
N CYS A 352 -9.99 -13.44 5.46
CA CYS A 352 -10.51 -12.09 5.17
C CYS A 352 -12.04 -11.93 5.30
N GLY A 353 -12.80 -13.02 5.22
CA GLY A 353 -14.26 -12.99 5.33
C GLY A 353 -15.02 -12.47 4.10
N CYS A 354 -14.35 -12.21 2.96
CA CYS A 354 -15.01 -11.70 1.74
C CYS A 354 -16.12 -12.63 1.21
N CYS A 355 -15.92 -13.95 1.30
CA CYS A 355 -16.92 -14.95 0.89
C CYS A 355 -18.16 -14.95 1.79
N VAL A 356 -17.98 -14.74 3.10
CA VAL A 356 -19.06 -14.68 4.10
C VAL A 356 -19.94 -13.47 3.86
N GLU A 357 -19.34 -12.28 3.69
CA GLU A 357 -20.11 -11.04 3.48
C GLU A 357 -20.90 -11.05 2.16
N THR A 358 -20.41 -11.77 1.13
CA THR A 358 -21.03 -11.74 -0.20
C THR A 358 -22.02 -12.88 -0.45
N CYS A 359 -22.02 -13.96 0.36
CA CYS A 359 -22.78 -15.17 0.04
C CYS A 359 -24.30 -14.91 0.04
N PRO A 360 -25.00 -14.99 -1.11
CA PRO A 360 -26.44 -14.72 -1.17
C PRO A 360 -27.27 -15.81 -0.47
N ALA A 361 -26.69 -16.99 -0.27
CA ALA A 361 -27.33 -18.11 0.41
C ALA A 361 -27.07 -18.14 1.92
N GLY A 362 -26.19 -17.26 2.44
CA GLY A 362 -25.75 -17.35 3.84
C GLY A 362 -25.07 -18.68 4.20
N ALA A 363 -24.46 -19.34 3.21
CA ALA A 363 -23.85 -20.66 3.38
C ALA A 363 -22.45 -20.61 4.01
N HIS A 364 -21.85 -19.42 4.10
CA HIS A 364 -20.51 -19.24 4.66
C HIS A 364 -20.56 -18.66 6.07
N THR A 365 -19.72 -19.17 6.96
CA THR A 365 -19.45 -18.62 8.30
C THR A 365 -17.94 -18.53 8.53
N MET A 366 -17.52 -17.94 9.65
CA MET A 366 -16.13 -17.95 10.10
C MET A 366 -16.00 -18.80 11.37
N LYS A 367 -14.91 -19.56 11.51
CA LYS A 367 -14.50 -20.23 12.75
C LYS A 367 -13.18 -19.66 13.25
N VAL A 368 -12.98 -19.62 14.56
CA VAL A 368 -11.68 -19.32 15.17
C VAL A 368 -10.79 -20.56 15.05
N VAL A 369 -9.57 -20.40 14.55
CA VAL A 369 -8.59 -21.50 14.40
C VAL A 369 -7.27 -21.24 15.09
N GLU A 370 -7.04 -20.00 15.51
CA GLU A 370 -5.85 -19.61 16.26
C GLU A 370 -6.26 -18.88 17.55
N PRO A 371 -5.55 -19.12 18.66
CA PRO A 371 -5.88 -18.51 19.93
C PRO A 371 -5.42 -17.04 19.96
N PRO A 372 -5.98 -16.19 20.85
CA PRO A 372 -5.64 -14.76 20.93
C PRO A 372 -4.14 -14.43 20.97
N GLU A 373 -3.33 -15.27 21.61
CA GLU A 373 -1.89 -15.12 21.75
C GLU A 373 -1.16 -15.18 20.40
N SER A 374 -1.77 -15.81 19.39
CA SER A 374 -1.24 -15.80 18.02
C SER A 374 -1.29 -14.40 17.40
N PHE A 375 -2.15 -13.49 17.90
CA PHE A 375 -2.27 -12.12 17.43
C PHE A 375 -1.18 -11.19 17.98
N ALA A 376 0.03 -11.69 18.21
CA ALA A 376 1.16 -10.86 18.61
C ALA A 376 1.39 -9.69 17.60
N PRO A 377 1.72 -8.48 18.09
CA PRO A 377 2.10 -7.36 17.23
C PRO A 377 3.25 -7.71 16.29
N VAL A 378 3.31 -7.06 15.14
CA VAL A 378 4.46 -7.21 14.23
C VAL A 378 5.63 -6.40 14.81
N THR A 379 6.66 -7.07 15.29
CA THR A 379 7.89 -6.41 15.75
C THR A 379 8.71 -5.91 14.56
N GLY A 380 9.27 -4.70 14.68
CA GLY A 380 10.20 -4.12 13.70
C GLY A 380 9.58 -3.70 12.36
N PHE A 381 8.26 -3.49 12.28
CA PHE A 381 7.62 -2.82 11.14
C PHE A 381 7.05 -1.47 11.61
N GLU A 382 7.92 -0.47 11.73
CA GLU A 382 7.43 0.91 11.72
C GLU A 382 7.17 1.28 10.26
N MET A 383 5.91 1.55 9.92
CA MET A 383 5.65 2.37 8.74
C MET A 383 6.20 3.75 9.06
N ASP A 384 7.43 4.02 8.61
CA ASP A 384 8.09 5.31 8.74
C ASP A 384 7.40 6.36 7.86
N LEU A 385 6.19 6.73 8.24
CA LEU A 385 5.49 7.93 7.79
C LEU A 385 5.65 9.04 8.84
#